data_AF-S4R6K2-F1
#
_entry.id   AF-S4R6K2-F1
#
_cell.length_a   1.000
_cell.length_b   1.000
_cell.length_c   1.000
_cell.angle_alpha   90.00
_cell.angle_beta   90.00
_cell.angle_gamma   90.00
#
_symmetry.space_group_name_H-M   'P 1'
#
loop_
_entity.id
_entity.type
_entity.pdbx_description
1 polymer ?
#
loop_
_entity_poly.entity_id
_entity_poly.type
_entity_poly.pdbx_seq_one_letter_code
_entity_poly.pdbx_strand_id
1 'polypeptide(L)'
;MAAERGDAVRARARLGLIAGHLKARPAGCAGATPQQCASAEGDAGRTIPMRRQDLLKWNGWGYTDSRFIFNKKGQAEFTGKRYRVSGLVLPALREWMEQTFGASVEHHSDARTSVNVEAVPPPVRNEAFVRDLQRAAVPMSEDPEDRLFRAHGHCLHEIFALREGRLERVPDLVVWPGSHEDVVRIVELAVQHNVCIIPYGG
;
A
#
# COMPACT_ATOMS: atom_id res chain seq x y z
N MET A 1 -26.02 -25.14 -20.52
CA MET A 1 -26.72 -24.29 -21.51
C MET A 1 -27.50 -23.10 -20.94
N ALA A 2 -28.30 -23.21 -19.86
CA ALA A 2 -29.05 -22.05 -19.32
C ALA A 2 -28.17 -21.12 -18.45
N ALA A 3 -27.24 -21.70 -17.67
CA ALA A 3 -26.33 -20.94 -16.79
C ALA A 3 -25.32 -20.06 -17.57
N GLU A 4 -24.75 -20.57 -18.66
CA GLU A 4 -23.79 -19.84 -19.51
C GLU A 4 -24.40 -18.61 -20.19
N ARG A 5 -25.71 -18.64 -20.49
CA ARG A 5 -26.42 -17.48 -21.05
C ARG A 5 -26.61 -16.36 -20.01
N GLY A 6 -26.71 -16.70 -18.73
CA GLY A 6 -26.84 -15.73 -17.64
C GLY A 6 -25.55 -14.94 -17.39
N ASP A 7 -24.40 -15.60 -17.46
CA ASP A 7 -23.10 -14.96 -17.25
C ASP A 7 -22.67 -14.06 -18.41
N ALA A 8 -22.96 -14.46 -19.65
CA ALA A 8 -22.71 -13.61 -20.83
C ALA A 8 -23.51 -12.30 -20.78
N VAL A 9 -24.75 -12.34 -20.28
CA VAL A 9 -25.60 -11.15 -20.11
C VAL A 9 -25.06 -10.22 -19.03
N ARG A 10 -24.59 -10.77 -17.90
CA ARG A 10 -23.98 -10.00 -16.80
C ARG A 10 -22.64 -9.37 -17.21
N ALA A 11 -21.81 -10.09 -17.96
CA ALA A 11 -20.55 -9.57 -18.49
C ALA A 11 -20.79 -8.40 -19.46
N ARG A 12 -21.79 -8.51 -20.34
CA ARG A 12 -22.15 -7.46 -21.29
C ARG A 12 -22.69 -6.19 -20.60
N ALA A 13 -23.44 -6.35 -19.51
CA ALA A 13 -23.92 -5.22 -18.70
C ALA A 13 -22.75 -4.46 -18.02
N ARG A 14 -21.76 -5.19 -17.47
CA ARG A 14 -20.56 -4.60 -16.85
C ARG A 14 -19.71 -3.82 -17.85
N LEU A 15 -19.50 -4.38 -19.04
CA LEU A 15 -18.76 -3.70 -20.11
C LEU A 15 -19.47 -2.43 -20.61
N GLY A 16 -20.81 -2.44 -20.68
CA GLY A 16 -21.59 -1.25 -21.04
C GLY A 16 -21.43 -0.10 -20.04
N LEU A 17 -21.36 -0.41 -18.74
CA LEU A 17 -21.12 0.57 -17.68
C LEU A 17 -19.73 1.20 -17.78
N ILE A 18 -18.69 0.37 -17.96
CA ILE A 18 -17.30 0.85 -18.11
C ILE A 18 -17.15 1.69 -19.39
N ALA A 19 -17.73 1.25 -20.52
CA ALA A 19 -17.71 2.00 -21.77
C ALA A 19 -18.45 3.36 -21.66
N GLY A 20 -19.47 3.45 -20.80
CA GLY A 20 -20.16 4.72 -20.51
C GLY A 20 -19.26 5.75 -19.84
N HIS A 21 -18.34 5.32 -18.97
CA HIS A 21 -17.38 6.20 -18.30
C HIS A 21 -16.20 6.63 -19.18
N LEU A 22 -15.95 5.90 -20.27
CA LEU A 22 -14.90 6.22 -21.26
C LEU A 22 -15.36 7.19 -22.35
N LYS A 23 -16.67 7.46 -22.46
CA LYS A 23 -17.18 8.47 -23.39
C LYS A 23 -16.88 9.87 -22.85
N ALA A 24 -16.07 10.62 -23.60
CA ALA A 24 -15.72 12.01 -23.28
C ALA A 24 -16.97 12.85 -22.99
N ARG A 25 -16.95 13.60 -21.89
CA ARG A 25 -18.00 14.59 -21.57
C ARG A 25 -17.99 15.68 -22.66
N PRO A 26 -19.16 16.19 -23.08
CA PRO A 26 -19.22 17.28 -24.05
C PRO A 26 -18.51 18.51 -23.48
N ALA A 27 -17.72 19.17 -24.33
CA ALA A 27 -16.94 20.35 -24.01
C ALA A 27 -17.87 21.49 -23.56
N GLY A 28 -17.85 21.80 -22.27
CA GLY A 28 -18.77 22.79 -21.72
C GLY A 28 -18.70 22.99 -20.21
N CYS A 29 -17.50 23.02 -19.63
CA CYS A 29 -17.28 23.64 -18.31
C CYS A 29 -15.90 24.33 -18.33
N ALA A 30 -15.91 25.63 -18.05
CA ALA A 30 -14.74 26.50 -18.04
C ALA A 30 -13.62 25.91 -17.18
N GLY A 31 -12.43 25.77 -17.78
CA GLY A 31 -11.27 25.18 -17.14
C GLY A 31 -10.77 26.05 -15.99
N ALA A 32 -10.69 25.47 -14.80
CA ALA A 32 -9.76 25.92 -13.80
C ALA A 32 -8.34 25.64 -14.33
N THR A 33 -7.56 26.70 -14.53
CA THR A 33 -6.13 26.60 -14.85
C THR A 33 -5.41 25.85 -13.73
N PRO A 34 -4.60 24.80 -14.03
CA PRO A 34 -3.75 24.17 -13.03
C PRO A 34 -2.62 25.14 -12.71
N GLN A 35 -2.81 26.00 -11.72
CA GLN A 35 -1.77 26.86 -11.22
C GLN A 35 -0.83 26.05 -10.33
N GLN A 36 0.28 25.60 -10.95
CA GLN A 36 1.60 25.38 -10.38
C GLN A 36 1.66 24.75 -8.97
N CYS A 37 1.71 23.41 -8.92
CA CYS A 37 2.32 22.66 -7.81
C CYS A 37 3.73 22.18 -8.18
N ALA A 38 4.52 23.02 -8.84
CA ALA A 38 5.92 22.73 -9.16
C ALA A 38 6.82 23.79 -8.53
N SER A 39 7.03 23.69 -7.21
CA SER A 39 8.29 24.16 -6.64
C SER A 39 9.34 23.10 -6.93
N ALA A 40 10.05 23.29 -8.05
CA ALA A 40 11.15 22.47 -8.50
C ALA A 40 12.40 22.76 -7.65
N GLU A 41 12.46 22.20 -6.44
CA GLU A 41 13.70 22.06 -5.69
C GLU A 41 13.73 20.69 -4.98
N GLY A 42 14.68 19.84 -5.40
CA GLY A 42 15.12 18.59 -4.75
C GLY A 42 14.30 17.32 -5.05
N ASP A 43 14.58 16.64 -6.17
CA ASP A 43 13.95 15.34 -6.50
C ASP A 43 14.81 14.11 -6.09
N ALA A 44 16.04 14.31 -5.63
CA ALA A 44 16.93 13.22 -5.22
C ALA A 44 16.61 12.60 -3.83
N GLY A 45 15.46 12.92 -3.22
CA GLY A 45 15.10 12.49 -1.87
C GLY A 45 13.62 12.23 -1.61
N ARG A 46 12.76 12.22 -2.65
CA ARG A 46 11.30 12.06 -2.52
C ARG A 46 10.77 10.71 -3.02
N THR A 47 11.65 9.78 -3.37
CA THR A 47 11.26 8.44 -3.83
C THR A 47 11.04 7.50 -2.66
N ILE A 48 9.97 6.71 -2.70
CA ILE A 48 9.75 5.62 -1.74
C ILE A 48 10.86 4.58 -1.94
N PRO A 49 11.65 4.23 -0.90
CA PRO A 49 12.73 3.25 -1.03
C PRO A 49 12.19 1.86 -1.36
N MET A 50 13.03 1.00 -1.96
CA MET A 50 12.66 -0.40 -2.25
C MET A 50 12.25 -1.14 -0.96
N ARG A 51 13.10 -1.05 0.08
CA ARG A 51 12.80 -1.47 1.45
C ARG A 51 12.00 -0.37 2.15
N ARG A 52 10.67 -0.49 2.12
CA ARG A 52 9.74 0.54 2.58
C ARG A 52 9.72 0.69 4.09
N GLN A 53 9.96 -0.39 4.80
CA GLN A 53 9.98 -0.50 6.26
C GLN A 53 11.09 0.33 6.93
N ASP A 54 12.11 0.75 6.17
CA ASP A 54 13.15 1.67 6.67
C ASP A 54 12.60 3.08 6.91
N LEU A 55 11.49 3.44 6.25
CA LEU A 55 10.89 4.78 6.27
C LEU A 55 9.43 4.78 6.76
N LEU A 56 8.68 3.74 6.42
CA LEU A 56 7.23 3.62 6.64
C LEU A 56 6.92 2.54 7.68
N LYS A 57 5.81 2.71 8.41
CA LYS A 57 5.34 1.71 9.36
C LYS A 57 4.85 0.47 8.61
N TRP A 58 5.38 -0.70 8.97
CA TRP A 58 4.97 -1.96 8.36
C TRP A 58 3.57 -2.42 8.79
N ASN A 59 3.08 -1.99 9.97
CA ASN A 59 1.81 -2.43 10.57
C ASN A 59 0.79 -1.29 10.74
N GLY A 60 0.87 -0.24 9.93
CA GLY A 60 0.00 0.92 10.06
C GLY A 60 0.26 2.00 9.02
N TRP A 61 -0.39 3.14 9.19
CA TRP A 61 -0.29 4.24 8.23
C TRP A 61 0.97 5.10 8.43
N GLY A 62 1.62 5.43 7.30
CA GLY A 62 2.58 6.52 7.17
C GLY A 62 3.96 6.27 7.74
N TYR A 63 4.71 7.36 7.94
CA TYR A 63 6.11 7.35 8.36
C TYR A 63 6.32 6.89 9.80
N THR A 64 7.43 6.19 10.04
CA THR A 64 7.83 5.68 11.37
C THR A 64 8.05 6.80 12.40
N ASP A 65 8.47 7.98 11.94
CA ASP A 65 8.72 9.18 12.75
C ASP A 65 7.45 9.92 13.21
N SER A 66 6.28 9.57 12.68
CA SER A 66 5.04 10.37 12.78
C SER A 66 3.89 9.56 13.37
N ARG A 67 3.60 9.74 14.66
CA ARG A 67 2.49 9.07 15.37
C ARG A 67 1.97 9.92 16.53
N PHE A 68 0.77 9.62 17.00
CA PHE A 68 0.28 10.15 18.28
C PHE A 68 0.88 9.35 19.43
N ILE A 69 1.26 10.05 20.50
CA ILE A 69 1.70 9.48 21.78
C ILE A 69 1.01 10.22 22.93
N PHE A 70 0.99 9.63 24.13
CA PHE A 70 0.74 10.37 25.36
C PHE A 70 2.08 10.73 26.00
N ASN A 71 2.31 12.02 26.26
CA ASN A 71 3.54 12.48 26.89
C ASN A 71 3.53 12.24 28.41
N LYS A 72 4.60 12.63 29.11
CA LYS A 72 4.73 12.45 30.57
C LYS A 72 3.64 13.14 31.40
N LYS A 73 2.92 14.11 30.82
CA LYS A 73 1.78 14.79 31.44
C LYS A 73 0.43 14.14 31.09
N GLY A 74 0.44 13.00 30.39
CA GLY A 74 -0.76 12.30 29.95
C GLY A 74 -1.52 13.01 28.82
N GLN A 75 -0.90 13.97 28.13
CA GLN A 75 -1.50 14.72 27.04
C GLN A 75 -1.11 14.13 25.70
N ALA A 76 -2.04 14.13 24.74
CA ALA A 76 -1.77 13.68 23.38
C ALA A 76 -0.78 14.63 22.69
N GLU A 77 0.20 14.07 21.99
CA GLU A 77 1.23 14.79 21.26
C GLU A 77 1.51 14.07 19.94
N PHE A 78 1.73 14.81 18.85
CA PHE A 78 2.09 14.22 17.56
C PHE A 78 3.61 14.29 17.34
N THR A 79 4.26 13.16 17.09
CA THR A 79 5.72 13.09 17.00
C THR A 79 6.29 13.64 15.67
N GLY A 80 7.61 13.76 15.62
CA GLY A 80 8.36 14.09 14.41
C GLY A 80 8.44 15.58 14.12
N LYS A 81 8.73 15.93 12.86
CA LYS A 81 8.79 17.33 12.35
C LYS A 81 8.19 17.47 10.94
N ARG A 82 7.47 16.44 10.48
CA ARG A 82 7.03 16.30 9.08
C ARG A 82 5.82 17.15 8.75
N TYR A 83 4.90 17.28 9.70
CA TYR A 83 3.65 17.99 9.50
C TYR A 83 3.61 19.25 10.38
N ARG A 84 2.72 20.18 10.05
CA ARG A 84 2.50 21.39 10.89
C ARG A 84 2.06 21.07 12.32
N VAL A 85 1.43 19.91 12.50
CA VAL A 85 1.00 19.40 13.82
C VAL A 85 2.10 18.67 14.59
N SER A 86 3.24 18.38 13.96
CA SER A 86 4.35 17.69 14.60
C SER A 86 4.96 18.53 15.73
N GLY A 87 5.16 17.90 16.89
CA GLY A 87 5.59 18.51 18.13
C GLY A 87 4.49 19.26 18.89
N LEU A 88 3.27 19.38 18.33
CA LEU A 88 2.17 20.04 19.02
C LEU A 88 1.52 19.10 20.03
N VAL A 89 1.24 19.66 21.21
CA VAL A 89 0.42 19.03 22.24
C VAL A 89 -1.05 19.35 21.95
N LEU A 90 -1.90 18.34 22.03
CA LEU A 90 -3.35 18.40 21.81
C LEU A 90 -4.06 18.11 23.14
N PRO A 91 -4.14 19.10 24.05
CA PRO A 91 -4.53 18.86 25.44
C PRO A 91 -5.95 18.31 25.60
N ALA A 92 -6.88 18.72 24.72
CA ALA A 92 -8.27 18.30 24.77
C ALA A 92 -8.55 16.95 24.07
N LEU A 93 -7.59 16.39 23.33
CA LEU A 93 -7.84 15.19 22.51
C LEU A 93 -8.17 13.96 23.36
N ARG A 94 -7.49 13.80 24.50
CA ARG A 94 -7.74 12.69 25.43
C ARG A 94 -9.15 12.77 25.99
N GLU A 95 -9.50 13.90 26.60
CA GLU A 95 -10.81 14.12 27.21
C GLU A 95 -11.94 13.91 26.19
N TRP A 96 -11.77 14.44 24.97
CA TRP A 96 -12.74 14.25 23.89
C TRP A 96 -12.92 12.77 23.52
N MET A 97 -11.84 11.97 23.45
CA MET A 97 -11.92 10.52 23.18
C MET A 97 -12.63 9.75 24.30
N GLU A 98 -12.29 10.06 25.56
CA GLU A 98 -12.89 9.43 26.75
C GLU A 98 -14.40 9.73 26.82
N GLN A 99 -14.81 10.98 26.58
CA GLN A 99 -16.22 11.40 26.61
C GLN A 99 -17.03 10.86 25.41
N THR A 100 -16.44 10.83 24.22
CA THR A 100 -17.17 10.46 22.98
C THR A 100 -17.30 8.96 22.82
N PHE A 101 -16.25 8.19 23.14
CA PHE A 101 -16.19 6.76 22.86
C PHE A 101 -16.15 5.89 24.12
N GLY A 102 -16.10 6.47 25.32
CA GLY A 102 -15.88 5.72 26.56
C GLY A 102 -14.49 5.06 26.60
N ALA A 103 -13.56 5.55 25.78
CA ALA A 103 -12.19 5.02 25.73
C ALA A 103 -11.48 5.28 27.05
N SER A 104 -10.47 4.46 27.36
CA SER A 104 -9.61 4.68 28.53
C SER A 104 -8.17 4.34 28.16
N VAL A 105 -7.26 5.22 28.54
CA VAL A 105 -5.82 4.98 28.35
C VAL A 105 -5.30 3.84 29.21
N GLU A 106 -6.05 3.32 30.17
CA GLU A 106 -5.63 2.15 30.97
C GLU A 106 -5.87 0.83 30.22
N HIS A 107 -6.70 0.85 29.17
CA HIS A 107 -7.01 -0.32 28.35
C HIS A 107 -6.23 -0.27 27.03
N HIS A 108 -5.13 -1.02 26.97
CA HIS A 108 -4.28 -1.09 25.79
C HIS A 108 -4.44 -2.40 25.02
N SER A 109 -4.37 -2.31 23.69
CA SER A 109 -4.18 -3.44 22.79
C SER A 109 -2.79 -3.35 22.18
N ASP A 110 -1.91 -4.23 22.64
CA ASP A 110 -0.55 -4.32 22.15
C ASP A 110 -0.53 -4.85 20.71
N ALA A 111 0.36 -4.30 19.90
CA ALA A 111 0.60 -4.78 18.54
C ALA A 111 1.96 -5.46 18.46
N ARG A 112 2.12 -6.36 17.48
CA ARG A 112 3.44 -6.83 17.05
C ARG A 112 4.34 -5.63 16.73
N THR A 113 5.52 -5.59 17.36
CA THR A 113 6.50 -4.51 17.21
C THR A 113 7.42 -4.71 16.01
N SER A 114 7.66 -5.96 15.62
CA SER A 114 8.43 -6.36 14.44
C SER A 114 7.69 -7.43 13.64
N VAL A 115 8.10 -7.58 12.37
CA VAL A 115 7.63 -8.66 11.50
C VAL A 115 8.16 -9.99 12.04
N ASN A 116 7.27 -10.97 12.21
CA ASN A 116 7.70 -12.36 12.42
C ASN A 116 8.01 -13.00 11.06
N VAL A 117 9.28 -12.89 10.63
CA VAL A 117 9.73 -13.40 9.32
C VAL A 117 9.53 -14.90 9.15
N GLU A 118 9.57 -15.68 10.24
CA GLU A 118 9.37 -17.13 10.23
C GLU A 118 7.91 -17.51 9.95
N ALA A 119 6.96 -16.62 10.27
CA ALA A 119 5.55 -16.81 9.99
C ALA A 119 5.16 -16.42 8.56
N VAL A 120 6.04 -15.75 7.80
CA VAL A 120 5.79 -15.41 6.41
C VAL A 120 5.98 -16.69 5.56
N PRO A 121 4.97 -17.14 4.79
CA PRO A 121 5.12 -18.33 3.97
C PRO A 121 6.31 -18.21 3.00
N PRO A 122 7.10 -19.27 2.78
CA PRO A 122 8.19 -19.22 1.81
C PRO A 122 7.67 -18.95 0.40
N PRO A 123 8.46 -18.30 -0.48
CA PRO A 123 8.03 -18.03 -1.84
C PRO A 123 7.92 -19.32 -2.66
N VAL A 124 6.85 -19.47 -3.43
CA VAL A 124 6.71 -20.54 -4.41
C VAL A 124 7.41 -20.11 -5.71
N ARG A 125 8.59 -20.68 -5.98
CA ARG A 125 9.45 -20.23 -7.09
C ARG A 125 9.12 -20.91 -8.42
N ASN A 126 8.99 -20.10 -9.47
CA ASN A 126 9.13 -20.54 -10.85
C ASN A 126 10.54 -20.20 -11.34
N GLU A 127 11.44 -21.17 -11.31
CA GLU A 127 12.87 -20.97 -11.63
C GLU A 127 13.10 -20.46 -13.07
N ALA A 128 12.22 -20.81 -14.03
CA ALA A 128 12.36 -20.31 -15.40
C ALA A 128 12.01 -18.83 -15.51
N PHE A 129 10.94 -18.39 -14.85
CA PHE A 129 10.55 -16.99 -14.77
C PHE A 129 11.60 -16.13 -14.06
N VAL A 130 12.12 -16.60 -12.91
CA VAL A 130 13.14 -15.89 -12.14
C VAL A 130 14.42 -15.69 -12.98
N ARG A 131 14.90 -16.73 -13.67
CA ARG A 131 16.06 -16.61 -14.55
C ARG A 131 15.83 -15.62 -15.69
N ASP A 132 14.64 -15.60 -16.28
CA ASP A 132 14.34 -14.68 -17.39
C ASP A 132 14.25 -13.22 -16.92
N LEU A 133 13.69 -12.98 -15.74
CA LEU A 133 13.71 -11.65 -15.10
C LEU A 133 15.15 -11.20 -14.77
N GLN A 134 16.00 -12.11 -14.26
CA GLN A 134 17.41 -11.81 -13.97
C GLN A 134 18.16 -11.43 -15.24
N ARG A 135 17.90 -12.13 -16.36
CA ARG A 135 18.47 -11.78 -17.68
C ARG A 135 17.97 -10.45 -18.21
N ALA A 136 16.74 -10.06 -17.88
CA ALA A 136 16.19 -8.75 -18.19
C ALA A 136 16.72 -7.63 -17.27
N ALA A 137 17.60 -7.95 -16.31
CA ALA A 137 18.18 -7.01 -15.35
C ALA A 137 17.14 -6.20 -14.54
N VAL A 138 15.94 -6.76 -14.33
CA VAL A 138 14.90 -6.13 -13.51
C VAL A 138 15.21 -6.40 -12.02
N PRO A 139 15.34 -5.37 -11.16
CA PRO A 139 15.51 -5.57 -9.73
C PRO A 139 14.37 -6.37 -9.12
N MET A 140 14.71 -7.33 -8.25
CA MET A 140 13.73 -8.21 -7.61
C MET A 140 14.13 -8.60 -6.19
N SER A 141 13.15 -9.00 -5.37
CA SER A 141 13.36 -9.43 -3.99
C SER A 141 12.39 -10.54 -3.61
N GLU A 142 12.92 -11.53 -2.90
CA GLU A 142 12.16 -12.60 -2.24
C GLU A 142 12.18 -12.43 -0.72
N ASP A 143 12.68 -11.30 -0.22
CA ASP A 143 12.74 -10.98 1.21
C ASP A 143 11.33 -11.00 1.82
N PRO A 144 11.14 -11.66 2.97
CA PRO A 144 9.82 -11.82 3.59
C PRO A 144 9.18 -10.48 3.97
N GLU A 145 9.96 -9.47 4.37
CA GLU A 145 9.44 -8.16 4.71
C GLU A 145 9.01 -7.40 3.46
N ASP A 146 9.79 -7.43 2.38
CA ASP A 146 9.43 -6.78 1.10
C ASP A 146 8.14 -7.35 0.52
N ARG A 147 7.96 -8.68 0.63
CA ARG A 147 6.76 -9.41 0.21
C ARG A 147 5.57 -9.06 1.10
N LEU A 148 5.74 -9.11 2.42
CA LEU A 148 4.67 -8.80 3.38
C LEU A 148 4.18 -7.36 3.23
N PHE A 149 5.09 -6.39 3.08
CA PHE A 149 4.74 -4.97 2.95
C PHE A 149 3.82 -4.70 1.74
N ARG A 150 3.88 -5.56 0.71
CA ARG A 150 3.09 -5.45 -0.52
C ARG A 150 1.92 -6.43 -0.59
N ALA A 151 1.61 -7.09 0.53
CA ALA A 151 0.53 -8.06 0.63
C ALA A 151 -0.81 -7.46 1.11
N HIS A 152 -0.86 -6.17 1.41
CA HIS A 152 -2.02 -5.53 2.02
C HIS A 152 -2.18 -4.06 1.59
N GLY A 153 -3.39 -3.54 1.76
CA GLY A 153 -3.70 -2.11 1.75
C GLY A 153 -3.80 -1.52 3.15
N HIS A 154 -4.74 -0.60 3.33
CA HIS A 154 -5.01 0.09 4.59
C HIS A 154 -6.45 -0.12 5.10
N CYS A 155 -7.11 -1.20 4.72
CA CYS A 155 -8.40 -1.55 5.31
C CYS A 155 -8.20 -1.95 6.79
N LEU A 156 -9.22 -1.71 7.61
CA LEU A 156 -9.16 -2.04 9.05
C LEU A 156 -8.78 -3.51 9.30
N HIS A 157 -9.38 -4.43 8.54
CA HIS A 157 -9.11 -5.87 8.67
C HIS A 157 -7.64 -6.21 8.40
N GLU A 158 -7.05 -5.60 7.38
CA GLU A 158 -5.64 -5.83 6.99
C GLU A 158 -4.69 -5.31 8.08
N ILE A 159 -4.91 -4.09 8.56
CA ILE A 159 -4.10 -3.50 9.63
C ILE A 159 -4.23 -4.30 10.92
N PHE A 160 -5.43 -4.80 11.23
CA PHE A 160 -5.64 -5.66 12.39
C PHE A 160 -4.89 -6.99 12.24
N ALA A 161 -4.95 -7.61 11.05
CA ALA A 161 -4.22 -8.85 10.76
C ALA A 161 -2.70 -8.69 10.96
N LEU A 162 -2.11 -7.58 10.48
CA LEU A 162 -0.69 -7.27 10.69
C LEU A 162 -0.35 -7.09 12.18
N ARG A 163 -1.19 -6.36 12.92
CA ARG A 163 -0.98 -6.08 14.35
C ARG A 163 -1.05 -7.35 15.21
N GLU A 164 -1.90 -8.30 14.85
CA GLU A 164 -2.08 -9.58 15.55
C GLU A 164 -1.15 -10.69 15.03
N GLY A 165 -0.47 -10.47 13.90
CA GLY A 165 0.42 -11.45 13.28
C GLY A 165 -0.30 -12.56 12.50
N ARG A 166 -1.49 -12.28 11.96
CA ARG A 166 -2.23 -13.19 11.09
C ARG A 166 -1.84 -12.94 9.63
N LEU A 167 -1.01 -13.83 9.09
CA LEU A 167 -0.51 -13.73 7.73
C LEU A 167 -1.04 -14.92 6.92
N GLU A 168 -1.64 -14.63 5.77
CA GLU A 168 -2.13 -15.65 4.84
C GLU A 168 -1.28 -15.64 3.57
N ARG A 169 -1.86 -15.28 2.42
CA ARG A 169 -1.17 -15.20 1.14
C ARG A 169 -0.42 -13.88 1.02
N VAL A 170 0.89 -13.96 0.86
CA VAL A 170 1.75 -12.84 0.47
C VAL A 170 2.31 -13.08 -0.94
N PRO A 171 2.69 -12.05 -1.73
CA PRO A 171 3.37 -12.23 -3.01
C PRO A 171 4.60 -13.14 -2.90
N ASP A 172 4.93 -13.91 -3.94
CA ASP A 172 6.12 -14.77 -3.95
C ASP A 172 7.40 -14.01 -4.31
N LEU A 173 7.28 -13.01 -5.18
CA LEU A 173 8.39 -12.21 -5.70
C LEU A 173 7.94 -10.74 -5.83
N VAL A 174 8.80 -9.81 -5.45
CA VAL A 174 8.63 -8.38 -5.70
C VAL A 174 9.58 -7.97 -6.81
N VAL A 175 9.12 -7.14 -7.75
CA VAL A 175 9.93 -6.58 -8.84
C VAL A 175 9.77 -5.07 -8.91
N TRP A 176 10.83 -4.36 -9.30
CA TRP A 176 10.83 -2.89 -9.43
C TRP A 176 11.20 -2.48 -10.86
N PRO A 177 10.24 -2.39 -11.79
CA PRO A 177 10.50 -1.86 -13.13
C PRO A 177 10.94 -0.40 -13.04
N GLY A 178 11.99 -0.03 -13.78
CA GLY A 178 12.51 1.33 -13.86
C GLY A 178 12.02 2.10 -15.09
N SER A 179 11.37 1.42 -16.04
CA SER A 179 10.93 1.96 -17.32
C SER A 179 9.62 1.34 -17.82
N HIS A 180 9.05 1.90 -18.88
CA HIS A 180 7.89 1.32 -19.56
C HIS A 180 8.25 -0.04 -20.17
N GLU A 181 9.43 -0.13 -20.76
CA GLU A 181 9.98 -1.31 -21.41
C GLU A 181 10.14 -2.47 -20.42
N ASP A 182 10.57 -2.18 -19.18
CA ASP A 182 10.62 -3.19 -18.12
C ASP A 182 9.23 -3.76 -17.81
N VAL A 183 8.21 -2.90 -17.71
CA VAL A 183 6.82 -3.33 -17.45
C VAL A 183 6.32 -4.22 -18.58
N VAL A 184 6.53 -3.82 -19.84
CA VAL A 184 6.19 -4.63 -21.01
C VAL A 184 6.87 -6.00 -20.92
N ARG A 185 8.17 -6.01 -20.64
CA ARG A 185 8.96 -7.24 -20.53
C ARG A 185 8.48 -8.16 -19.40
N ILE A 186 8.16 -7.62 -18.23
CA ILE A 186 7.62 -8.38 -17.09
C ILE A 186 6.29 -9.04 -17.49
N VAL A 187 5.39 -8.32 -18.16
CA VAL A 187 4.10 -8.85 -18.59
C VAL A 187 4.27 -9.96 -19.64
N GLU A 188 5.14 -9.80 -20.62
CA GLU A 188 5.46 -10.85 -21.60
C GLU A 188 5.96 -12.12 -20.94
N LEU A 189 6.92 -11.99 -20.02
CA LEU A 189 7.45 -13.11 -19.26
C LEU A 189 6.38 -13.75 -18.39
N ALA A 190 5.47 -12.96 -17.82
CA ALA A 190 4.41 -13.51 -17.00
C ALA A 190 3.40 -14.35 -17.78
N VAL A 191 3.09 -13.92 -19.02
CA VAL A 191 2.29 -14.72 -19.96
C VAL A 191 3.02 -16.00 -20.33
N GLN A 192 4.32 -15.92 -20.67
CA GLN A 192 5.13 -17.07 -21.05
C GLN A 192 5.22 -18.13 -19.95
N HIS A 193 5.35 -17.71 -18.70
CA HIS A 193 5.58 -18.58 -17.54
C HIS A 193 4.33 -18.85 -16.69
N ASN A 194 3.17 -18.33 -17.11
CA ASN A 194 1.87 -18.47 -16.44
C ASN A 194 1.93 -18.05 -14.95
N VAL A 195 2.39 -16.83 -14.68
CA VAL A 195 2.42 -16.25 -13.32
C VAL A 195 1.43 -15.11 -13.17
N CYS A 196 0.91 -14.92 -11.95
CA CYS A 196 -0.01 -13.83 -11.62
C CYS A 196 0.77 -12.55 -11.30
N ILE A 197 0.27 -11.39 -11.75
CA ILE A 197 0.82 -10.07 -11.42
C ILE A 197 -0.23 -9.28 -10.63
N ILE A 198 0.20 -8.67 -9.53
CA ILE A 198 -0.58 -7.69 -8.76
C ILE A 198 0.20 -6.37 -8.76
N PRO A 199 -0.23 -5.34 -9.51
CA PRO A 199 0.41 -4.03 -9.46
C PRO A 199 0.30 -3.39 -8.08
N TYR A 200 1.41 -2.85 -7.57
CA TYR A 200 1.46 -2.21 -6.26
C TYR A 200 2.18 -0.85 -6.35
N GLY A 201 1.42 0.22 -6.14
CA GLY A 201 1.93 1.59 -6.05
C GLY A 201 2.15 1.96 -4.59
N GLY A 202 1.41 2.97 -4.11
CA GLY A 202 1.25 3.35 -2.69
C GLY A 202 2.54 3.50 -1.91
#